data_AF-A0A4Q4VVE3-F1
#
_entry.id   AF-A0A4Q4VVE3-F1
#
_cell.length_a   1.000
_cell.length_b   1.000
_cell.length_c   1.000
_cell.angle_alpha   90.00
_cell.angle_beta   90.00
_cell.angle_gamma   90.00
#
_symmetry.space_group_name_H-M   'P 1'
#
loop_
_entity.id
_entity.type
_entity.pdbx_description
1 polymer ?
#
loop_
_entity_poly.entity_id
_entity_poly.type
_entity_poly.pdbx_seq_one_letter_code
_entity_poly.pdbx_strand_id
1 'polypeptide(L)'
;MPSSNSPGFAAIVGASVVTVPMGFYPEETEVVTNWRGLATRGPNIPYGLSFMGGKFTEEKLIKVAYAYEQKTLVRNRVQPYIVPTIEIGDFAGF
;
A
#
# COMPACT_ATOMS: atom_id res chain seq x y z
N MET A 1 0.18 6.17 -10.74
CA MET A 1 0.96 4.93 -10.45
C MET A 1 0.14 3.72 -10.86
N PRO A 2 0.74 2.63 -11.35
CA PRO A 2 0.00 1.43 -11.75
C PRO A 2 -0.99 0.95 -10.68
N SER A 3 -0.57 0.91 -9.42
CA SER A 3 -1.38 0.56 -8.26
C SER A 3 -2.56 1.49 -7.97
N SER A 4 -2.51 2.75 -8.43
CA SER A 4 -3.65 3.69 -8.34
C SER A 4 -4.74 3.41 -9.38
N ASN A 5 -4.39 2.76 -10.49
CA ASN A 5 -5.32 2.44 -11.56
C ASN A 5 -5.87 1.02 -11.43
N SER A 6 -5.13 0.11 -10.78
CA SER A 6 -5.52 -1.30 -10.61
C SER A 6 -6.93 -1.52 -10.04
N PRO A 7 -7.39 -0.76 -9.01
CA PRO A 7 -8.74 -0.95 -8.48
C PRO A 7 -9.84 -0.66 -9.51
N GLY A 8 -9.64 0.32 -10.40
CA GLY A 8 -10.62 0.66 -11.43
C GLY A 8 -10.85 -0.49 -12.40
N PHE A 9 -9.77 -1.11 -12.90
CA PHE A 9 -9.87 -2.28 -13.77
C PHE A 9 -10.45 -3.50 -13.04
N ALA A 10 -9.98 -3.77 -11.81
CA ALA A 10 -10.48 -4.88 -11.01
C ALA A 10 -11.99 -4.75 -10.73
N ALA A 11 -12.47 -3.54 -10.44
CA ALA A 11 -13.88 -3.26 -10.19
C ALA A 11 -14.76 -3.53 -11.42
N ILE A 12 -14.31 -3.17 -12.61
CA ILE A 12 -15.07 -3.39 -13.86
C ILE A 12 -15.36 -4.88 -14.09
N VAL A 13 -14.37 -5.74 -13.84
CA VAL A 13 -14.49 -7.18 -14.11
C VAL A 13 -14.92 -7.99 -12.88
N GLY A 14 -15.03 -7.36 -11.71
CA GLY A 14 -15.31 -8.03 -10.42
C GLY A 14 -14.17 -8.96 -9.99
N ALA A 15 -12.93 -8.59 -10.27
CA ALA A 15 -11.73 -9.34 -9.90
C ALA A 15 -11.17 -8.91 -8.55
N SER A 16 -10.39 -9.79 -7.92
CA SER A 16 -9.70 -9.49 -6.66
C SER A 16 -8.40 -8.72 -6.92
N VAL A 17 -8.08 -7.77 -6.05
CA VAL A 17 -6.85 -6.97 -6.13
C VAL A 17 -6.35 -6.66 -4.72
N VAL A 18 -5.03 -6.71 -4.52
CA VAL A 18 -4.38 -6.32 -3.27
C VAL A 18 -3.14 -5.49 -3.59
N THR A 19 -2.93 -4.41 -2.84
CA THR A 19 -1.78 -3.53 -3.00
C THR A 19 -0.88 -3.67 -1.78
N VAL A 20 0.41 -3.88 -2.00
CA VAL A 20 1.45 -3.99 -0.96
C VAL A 20 2.53 -2.93 -1.15
N PRO A 21 3.25 -2.53 -0.09
CA PRO A 21 4.31 -1.54 -0.18
C PRO A 21 5.46 -2.03 -1.07
N MET A 22 5.86 -1.24 -2.06
CA MET A 22 7.01 -1.56 -2.94
C MET A 22 8.24 -0.72 -2.59
N GLY A 23 8.04 0.54 -2.19
CA GLY A 23 9.13 1.41 -1.81
C GLY A 23 8.67 2.79 -1.39
N PHE A 24 9.65 3.68 -1.23
CA PHE A 24 9.47 5.07 -0.86
C PHE A 24 10.21 5.96 -1.86
N TYR A 25 9.72 7.19 -2.02
CA TYR A 25 10.48 8.21 -2.74
C TYR A 25 11.78 8.56 -2.00
N PRO A 26 12.89 8.83 -2.71
CA PRO A 26 14.14 9.29 -2.10
C PRO A 26 13.96 10.55 -1.24
N GLU A 27 14.81 10.74 -0.24
CA GLU A 27 14.75 11.89 0.67
C GLU A 27 14.97 13.24 -0.03
N GLU A 28 15.64 13.24 -1.18
CA GLU A 28 15.90 14.43 -1.99
C GLU A 28 14.72 14.80 -2.90
N THR A 29 13.59 14.08 -2.80
CA THR A 29 12.43 14.33 -3.65
C THR A 29 11.76 15.65 -3.28
N GLU A 30 11.73 16.58 -4.24
CA GLU A 30 11.04 17.87 -4.07
C GLU A 30 9.55 17.70 -3.72
N VAL A 31 9.09 18.56 -2.82
CA VAL A 31 7.68 18.62 -2.42
C VAL A 31 6.89 19.34 -3.51
N VAL A 32 6.02 18.60 -4.18
CA VAL A 32 5.09 19.16 -5.17
C VAL A 32 3.69 19.11 -4.57
N THR A 33 2.99 20.24 -4.61
CA THR A 33 1.61 20.37 -4.15
C THR A 33 0.65 20.49 -5.32
N ASN A 34 -0.57 20.01 -5.14
CA ASN A 34 -1.64 20.28 -6.10
C ASN A 34 -2.22 21.69 -5.90
N TRP A 35 -3.16 22.08 -6.76
CA TRP A 35 -3.87 23.36 -6.69
C TRP A 35 -4.62 23.61 -5.37
N ARG A 36 -4.86 22.57 -4.56
CA ARG A 36 -5.49 22.63 -3.22
C ARG A 36 -4.47 22.74 -2.09
N GLY A 37 -3.18 22.84 -2.41
CA GLY A 37 -2.09 22.89 -1.43
C GLY A 37 -1.75 21.53 -0.79
N LEU A 38 -2.24 20.41 -1.32
CA LEU A 38 -1.94 19.08 -0.79
C LEU A 38 -0.70 18.49 -1.47
N ALA A 39 0.22 17.94 -0.69
CA ALA A 39 1.41 17.27 -1.21
C ALA A 39 1.04 16.04 -2.05
N THR A 40 1.45 16.03 -3.32
CA THR A 40 1.26 14.90 -4.25
C THR A 40 2.55 14.13 -4.47
N ARG A 41 3.70 14.76 -4.23
CA ARG A 41 5.05 14.18 -4.28
C ARG A 41 5.91 14.84 -3.21
N GLY A 42 6.88 14.10 -2.68
CA GLY A 42 7.76 14.54 -1.61
C GLY A 42 8.62 13.38 -1.08
N PRO A 43 9.50 13.66 -0.12
CA PRO A 43 10.42 12.67 0.44
C PRO A 43 9.66 11.59 1.20
N ASN A 44 10.14 10.35 1.16
CA ASN A 44 9.62 9.24 1.96
C ASN A 44 8.12 8.94 1.74
N ILE A 45 7.52 9.40 0.63
CA ILE A 45 6.16 9.03 0.27
C ILE A 45 6.13 7.55 -0.16
N PRO A 46 5.27 6.70 0.41
CA PRO A 46 5.18 5.30 0.01
C PRO A 46 4.49 5.16 -1.35
N TYR A 47 4.95 4.20 -2.15
CA TYR A 47 4.24 3.73 -3.33
C TYR A 47 4.13 2.21 -3.34
N GLY A 48 3.05 1.72 -3.93
CA GLY A 48 2.68 0.30 -3.88
C GLY A 48 2.80 -0.42 -5.22
N LEU A 49 2.86 -1.74 -5.13
CA LEU A 49 2.67 -2.70 -6.21
C LEU A 49 1.34 -3.43 -5.97
N SER A 50 0.57 -3.67 -7.03
CA SER A 50 -0.70 -4.40 -6.93
C SER A 50 -0.61 -5.78 -7.57
N PHE A 51 -1.08 -6.79 -6.85
CA PHE A 51 -1.36 -8.11 -7.40
C PHE A 51 -2.84 -8.19 -7.75
N MET A 52 -3.16 -8.78 -8.90
CA MET A 52 -4.53 -8.99 -9.36
C MET A 52 -4.78 -10.48 -9.52
N GLY A 53 -5.89 -10.95 -8.94
CA GLY A 53 -6.34 -12.34 -9.04
C GLY A 53 -7.57 -12.47 -9.92
N GLY A 54 -7.89 -13.70 -10.31
CA GLY A 54 -9.19 -14.02 -10.89
C GLY A 54 -10.31 -13.88 -9.86
N LYS A 55 -11.55 -14.07 -10.30
CA LYS A 55 -12.73 -14.14 -9.41
C LYS A 55 -12.56 -15.27 -8.40
N PHE A 56 -12.88 -15.01 -7.14
CA PHE A 56 -12.86 -16.01 -6.06
C PHE A 56 -11.49 -16.65 -5.81
N THR A 57 -10.41 -15.88 -5.99
CA THR A 57 -9.02 -16.34 -5.75
C THR A 57 -8.30 -15.57 -4.64
N GLU A 58 -9.06 -14.92 -3.76
CA GLU A 58 -8.58 -14.04 -2.68
C GLU A 58 -7.61 -14.76 -1.75
N GLU A 59 -7.87 -16.03 -1.42
CA GLU A 59 -6.98 -16.81 -0.55
C GLU A 59 -5.56 -16.92 -1.15
N LYS A 60 -5.45 -17.23 -2.44
CA LYS A 60 -4.17 -17.30 -3.15
C LYS A 60 -3.54 -15.91 -3.26
N LEU A 61 -4.35 -14.91 -3.56
CA LEU A 61 -3.89 -13.53 -3.69
C LEU A 61 -3.24 -13.01 -2.40
N ILE A 62 -3.90 -13.25 -1.26
CA ILE A 62 -3.40 -12.90 0.08
C ILE A 62 -2.10 -13.65 0.40
N LYS A 63 -2.02 -14.95 0.08
CA LYS A 63 -0.79 -15.75 0.27
C LYS A 63 0.40 -15.16 -0.48
N VAL A 64 0.20 -14.74 -1.73
CA VAL A 64 1.26 -14.14 -2.56
C VAL A 64 1.67 -12.78 -2.01
N ALA A 65 0.70 -11.93 -1.64
CA ALA A 65 0.96 -10.63 -1.05
C ALA A 65 1.75 -10.75 0.26
N TYR A 66 1.34 -11.67 1.14
CA TYR A 66 2.04 -11.98 2.38
C TYR A 66 3.48 -12.45 2.14
N ALA A 67 3.68 -13.41 1.23
CA ALA A 67 5.03 -13.89 0.91
C ALA A 67 5.94 -12.78 0.37
N TYR A 68 5.40 -11.86 -0.44
CA TYR A 68 6.12 -10.68 -0.91
C TYR A 68 6.49 -9.73 0.24
N GLU A 69 5.53 -9.38 1.10
CA GLU A 69 5.75 -8.46 2.22
C GLU A 69 6.79 -9.02 3.20
N GLN A 70 6.69 -10.30 3.55
CA GLN A 70 7.64 -10.97 4.44
C GLN A 70 9.05 -11.07 3.85
N LYS A 71 9.18 -11.22 2.54
CA LYS A 71 10.50 -11.30 1.88
C LYS A 71 11.17 -9.94 1.77
N THR A 72 10.40 -8.88 1.59
CA THR A 72 10.94 -7.56 1.24
C THR A 72 11.02 -6.60 2.42
N LEU A 73 10.15 -6.78 3.41
CA LEU A 73 10.04 -5.98 4.63
C LEU A 73 10.09 -4.47 4.37
N VAL A 74 9.56 -4.03 3.22
CA VAL A 74 9.66 -2.64 2.76
C VAL A 74 9.08 -1.70 3.80
N ARG A 75 7.98 -2.08 4.44
CA ARG A 75 7.30 -1.29 5.46
C ARG A 75 8.22 -0.82 6.60
N ASN A 76 9.26 -1.58 6.92
CA ASN A 76 10.18 -1.28 8.01
C ASN A 76 11.34 -0.36 7.61
N ARG A 77 11.43 0.05 6.33
CA ARG A 77 12.55 0.86 5.83
C ARG A 77 12.45 2.34 6.18
N VAL A 78 11.23 2.83 6.42
CA VAL A 78 10.97 4.23 6.75
C VAL A 78 10.00 4.26 7.93
N GLN A 79 10.33 5.07 8.94
CA GLN A 79 9.46 5.27 10.10
C GLN A 79 8.22 6.07 9.69
N PRO A 80 7.00 5.57 9.94
CA PRO A 80 5.78 6.35 9.71
C PRO A 80 5.80 7.64 10.53
N TYR A 81 5.31 8.73 9.92
CA TYR A 81 5.21 10.03 10.61
C TYR A 81 4.31 9.97 11.84
N ILE A 82 3.24 9.17 11.78
CA ILE A 82 2.32 8.91 12.89
C ILE A 82 2.26 7.39 13.08
N VAL A 83 2.53 6.93 14.30
CA VAL A 83 2.44 5.52 14.68
C VAL A 83 1.23 5.36 15.61
N PRO A 84 0.33 4.40 15.33
CA PRO A 84 -0.74 4.06 16.27
C PRO A 84 -0.18 3.61 17.61
N THR A 85 -0.77 4.07 18.71
CA THR A 85 -0.39 3.69 20.08
C THR A 85 -1.32 2.66 20.70
N ILE A 86 -2.37 2.27 19.98
CA ILE A 86 -3.39 1.32 20.40
C ILE A 86 -3.65 0.35 19.24
N GLU A 87 -3.83 -0.92 19.56
CA GLU A 87 -4.26 -1.97 18.65
C GLU A 87 -5.73 -2.35 18.89
N ILE A 88 -6.34 -3.05 17.94
CA ILE A 88 -7.76 -3.45 18.09
C ILE A 88 -7.98 -4.40 19.27
N GLY A 89 -6.97 -5.23 19.59
CA GLY A 89 -6.98 -6.13 20.75
C GLY A 89 -7.01 -5.39 22.09
N ASP A 90 -6.40 -4.19 22.16
CA ASP A 90 -6.38 -3.38 23.39
C ASP A 90 -7.79 -2.89 23.77
N PHE A 91 -8.68 -2.76 22.79
CA PHE A 91 -10.10 -2.42 23.02
C PHE A 91 -10.99 -3.66 23.14
N ALA A 92 -10.77 -4.67 22.30
CA ALA A 92 -11.66 -5.83 22.17
C ALA A 92 -11.32 -7.00 23.12
N GLY A 93 -10.16 -6.98 23.79
CA GLY A 93 -9.80 -7.89 24.87
C GLY A 93 -9.37 -9.30 24.45
N PHE A 94 -8.75 -9.46 23.28
CA PHE A 94 -8.24 -10.74 22.78
C PHE A 94 -6.78 -10.66 22.33
#